data_AF-A0A2G8HXU7-F1
#
_entry.id   AF-A0A2G8HXU7-F1
#
_cell.length_a   1.000
_cell.length_b   1.000
_cell.length_c   1.000
_cell.angle_alpha   90.00
_cell.angle_beta   90.00
_cell.angle_gamma   90.00
#
_symmetry.space_group_name_H-M   'P 1'
#
loop_
_entity.id
_entity.type
_entity.pdbx_description
1 polymer ?
#
loop_
_entity_poly.entity_id
_entity_poly.type
_entity_poly.pdbx_seq_one_letter_code
_entity_poly.pdbx_strand_id
1 'polypeptide(L)'
;MTKKFIFSLFFLISSLQVFGVEKYTIQDLEQLQVNKNFSEFLAHAHDIRPSERNKHWKEMLQTMAVGQLDFLLTKRIFNKKSFKLIEAAALWPELLEDEFFQVKRNRFAQFYLENCFEKREDKASCKNDLLNFWNASNQNPDLAMSLANVLSTFTEEKEFWSFYQKVAKSNSEEFYCPKPQVKKSILTHLRKNLSSVEEKKYVKKFIDDNLGATCWNSILPDLKSLLFSKSFTLRSFSYKVLSSKEALTQIELDSFLAYYILTNPIKGDTFNLSWALVEKVGDNYARRMNVLKELKKIDPLPGEVFSSTDVQKREAIINLFTSNFPEYIDYYAKTCVNFLKGIGDFPRGNPTLYCNELYGASKSKRWISQPLKIQYSSLKK
;
A
#
# COMPACT_ATOMS: atom_id res chain seq x y z
N MET A 1 -10.19 -89.41 56.19
CA MET A 1 -9.51 -88.46 57.11
C MET A 1 -9.14 -87.21 56.31
N THR A 2 -9.97 -86.18 56.44
CA THR A 2 -9.93 -84.91 55.71
C THR A 2 -8.85 -83.97 56.25
N LYS A 3 -7.89 -83.56 55.41
CA LYS A 3 -6.98 -82.42 55.66
C LYS A 3 -7.57 -81.17 55.00
N LYS A 4 -7.93 -80.17 55.82
CA LYS A 4 -8.34 -78.83 55.40
C LYS A 4 -7.11 -78.05 54.93
N PHE A 5 -7.11 -77.58 53.69
CA PHE A 5 -6.25 -76.49 53.23
C PHE A 5 -7.01 -75.17 53.39
N ILE A 6 -6.46 -74.26 54.19
CA ILE A 6 -6.95 -72.88 54.34
C ILE A 6 -6.25 -72.06 53.27
N PHE A 7 -7.00 -71.57 52.27
CA PHE A 7 -6.50 -70.62 51.27
C PHE A 7 -6.90 -69.22 51.73
N SER A 8 -5.90 -68.41 52.10
CA SER A 8 -6.08 -67.02 52.52
C SER A 8 -6.24 -66.13 51.28
N LEU A 9 -7.40 -65.49 51.14
CA LEU A 9 -7.71 -64.58 50.03
C LEU A 9 -7.23 -63.17 50.40
N PHE A 10 -6.09 -62.74 49.86
CA PHE A 10 -5.59 -61.37 49.96
C PHE A 10 -6.39 -60.48 48.99
N PHE A 11 -7.33 -59.68 49.52
CA PHE A 11 -7.99 -58.63 48.76
C PHE A 11 -7.11 -57.37 48.77
N LEU A 12 -6.36 -57.16 47.68
CA LEU A 12 -5.68 -55.89 47.39
C LEU A 12 -6.74 -54.89 46.92
N ILE A 13 -7.23 -54.05 47.84
CA ILE A 13 -8.04 -52.88 47.49
C ILE A 13 -7.07 -51.78 47.04
N SER A 14 -6.88 -51.67 45.72
CA SER A 14 -6.22 -50.52 45.11
C SER A 14 -7.16 -49.32 45.20
N SER A 15 -6.91 -48.41 46.14
CA SER A 15 -7.55 -47.10 46.19
C SER A 15 -7.09 -46.27 44.99
N LEU A 16 -7.95 -46.17 43.98
CA LEU A 16 -7.86 -45.13 42.95
C LEU A 16 -8.08 -43.78 43.64
N GLN A 17 -7.00 -43.08 43.97
CA GLN A 17 -7.07 -41.65 44.32
C GLN A 17 -7.43 -40.90 43.04
N VAL A 18 -8.70 -40.57 42.88
CA VAL A 18 -9.15 -39.51 41.98
C VAL A 18 -8.65 -38.21 42.61
N PHE A 19 -7.53 -37.68 42.11
CA PHE A 19 -7.14 -36.30 42.38
C PHE A 19 -8.18 -35.40 41.71
N GLY A 20 -9.20 -35.00 42.47
CA GLY A 20 -10.08 -33.92 42.06
C GLY A 20 -9.25 -32.66 41.91
N VAL A 21 -9.30 -32.03 40.74
CA VAL A 21 -8.77 -30.67 40.56
C VAL A 21 -9.54 -29.77 41.52
N GLU A 22 -8.84 -29.23 42.52
CA GLU A 22 -9.42 -28.33 43.50
C GLU A 22 -9.93 -27.08 42.77
N LYS A 23 -11.24 -26.84 42.83
CA LYS A 23 -11.88 -25.72 42.15
C LYS A 23 -11.86 -24.50 43.06
N TYR A 24 -11.43 -23.37 42.53
CA TYR A 24 -11.38 -22.12 43.29
C TYR A 24 -12.79 -21.60 43.61
N THR A 25 -12.92 -21.00 44.79
CA THR A 25 -14.09 -20.24 45.22
C THR A 25 -13.93 -18.75 44.93
N ILE A 26 -15.00 -17.96 45.11
CA ILE A 26 -14.93 -16.50 44.97
C ILE A 26 -13.92 -15.90 45.96
N GLN A 27 -13.87 -16.42 47.19
CA GLN A 27 -12.94 -15.95 48.22
C GLN A 27 -11.47 -16.21 47.83
N ASP A 28 -11.20 -17.35 47.19
CA ASP A 28 -9.85 -17.66 46.70
C ASP A 28 -9.44 -16.67 45.59
N LEU A 29 -10.36 -16.37 44.67
CA LEU A 29 -10.14 -15.36 43.62
C LEU A 29 -9.92 -13.95 44.21
N GLU A 30 -10.65 -13.56 45.24
CA GLU A 30 -10.45 -12.30 45.97
C GLU A 30 -9.05 -12.23 46.59
N GLN A 31 -8.60 -13.32 47.20
CA GLN A 31 -7.26 -13.37 47.78
C GLN A 31 -6.16 -13.27 46.71
N LEU A 32 -6.34 -13.92 45.56
CA LEU A 32 -5.45 -13.78 44.41
C LEU A 32 -5.44 -12.35 43.86
N GLN A 33 -6.59 -11.66 43.86
CA GLN A 33 -6.69 -10.26 43.46
C GLN A 33 -5.89 -9.35 44.39
N VAL A 34 -6.07 -9.49 45.71
CA VAL A 34 -5.32 -8.74 46.73
C VAL A 34 -3.82 -8.97 46.57
N ASN A 35 -3.42 -10.22 46.36
CA ASN A 35 -2.01 -10.60 46.18
C ASN A 35 -1.45 -10.25 44.80
N LYS A 36 -2.26 -9.73 43.88
CA LYS A 36 -1.90 -9.44 42.48
C LYS A 36 -1.31 -10.66 41.76
N ASN A 37 -1.78 -11.85 42.11
CA ASN A 37 -1.37 -13.08 41.43
C ASN A 37 -2.21 -13.28 40.17
N PHE A 38 -1.92 -12.45 39.19
CA PHE A 38 -2.67 -12.31 37.96
C PHE A 38 -2.76 -13.60 37.13
N SER A 39 -1.65 -14.32 36.97
CA SER A 39 -1.62 -15.52 36.11
C SER A 39 -2.41 -16.66 36.70
N GLU A 40 -2.38 -16.84 38.02
CA GLU A 40 -3.14 -17.88 38.70
C GLU A 40 -4.62 -17.52 38.72
N PHE A 41 -4.95 -16.25 38.98
CA PHE A 41 -6.32 -15.77 38.91
C PHE A 41 -6.94 -16.09 37.55
N LEU A 42 -6.26 -15.76 36.45
CA LEU A 42 -6.77 -16.03 35.11
C LEU A 42 -6.81 -17.52 34.76
N ALA A 43 -6.02 -18.37 35.40
CA ALA A 43 -6.14 -19.82 35.18
C ALA A 43 -7.41 -20.39 35.82
N HIS A 44 -7.85 -19.82 36.95
CA HIS A 44 -8.91 -20.34 37.80
C HIS A 44 -10.21 -19.51 37.80
N ALA A 45 -10.24 -18.35 37.13
CA ALA A 45 -11.40 -17.45 37.10
C ALA A 45 -12.70 -18.14 36.65
N HIS A 46 -12.59 -19.15 35.78
CA HIS A 46 -13.72 -19.94 35.27
C HIS A 46 -14.06 -21.20 36.08
N ASP A 47 -13.33 -21.49 37.15
CA ASP A 47 -13.73 -22.55 38.10
C ASP A 47 -15.05 -22.19 38.79
N ILE A 48 -15.33 -20.88 38.93
CA ILE A 48 -16.61 -20.32 39.37
C ILE A 48 -17.71 -20.72 38.40
N ARG A 49 -18.80 -21.24 38.96
CA ARG A 49 -19.95 -21.71 38.17
C ARG A 49 -20.59 -20.52 37.44
N PRO A 50 -21.09 -20.71 36.20
CA PRO A 50 -21.74 -19.62 35.46
C PRO A 50 -22.86 -18.90 36.24
N SER A 51 -23.62 -19.61 37.08
CA SER A 51 -24.67 -19.03 37.94
C SER A 51 -24.15 -18.10 39.05
N GLU A 52 -22.87 -18.19 39.39
CA GLU A 52 -22.21 -17.43 40.46
C GLU A 52 -21.37 -16.26 39.90
N ARG A 53 -21.23 -16.16 38.58
CA ARG A 53 -20.52 -15.09 37.86
C ARG A 53 -21.36 -13.83 37.82
N ASN A 54 -21.48 -13.20 38.97
CA ASN A 54 -22.18 -11.93 39.15
C ASN A 54 -21.31 -10.73 38.74
N LYS A 55 -21.83 -9.52 38.96
CA LYS A 55 -21.13 -8.27 38.66
C LYS A 55 -19.75 -8.16 39.36
N HIS A 56 -19.65 -8.58 40.62
CA HIS A 56 -18.41 -8.55 41.39
C HIS A 56 -17.34 -9.45 40.77
N TRP A 57 -17.69 -10.68 40.39
CA TRP A 57 -16.77 -11.57 39.67
C TRP A 57 -16.28 -10.95 38.35
N LYS A 58 -17.17 -10.34 37.57
CA LYS A 58 -16.81 -9.66 36.31
C LYS A 58 -15.84 -8.50 36.55
N GLU A 59 -16.06 -7.68 37.58
CA GLU A 59 -15.16 -6.57 37.94
C GLU A 59 -13.77 -7.07 38.36
N MET A 60 -13.70 -8.14 39.16
CA MET A 60 -12.43 -8.78 39.51
C MET A 60 -11.70 -9.30 38.27
N LEU A 61 -12.43 -9.99 37.39
CA LEU A 61 -11.91 -10.53 36.14
C LEU A 61 -11.27 -9.46 35.27
N GLN A 62 -12.00 -8.38 35.00
CA GLN A 62 -11.52 -7.27 34.19
C GLN A 62 -10.28 -6.62 34.83
N THR A 63 -10.34 -6.35 36.13
CA THR A 63 -9.22 -5.76 36.89
C THR A 63 -7.97 -6.63 36.81
N MET A 64 -8.11 -7.94 36.99
CA MET A 64 -6.97 -8.87 37.00
C MET A 64 -6.41 -9.12 35.61
N ALA A 65 -7.25 -9.17 34.57
CA ALA A 65 -6.82 -9.29 33.19
C ALA A 65 -6.04 -8.04 32.73
N VAL A 66 -6.54 -6.85 33.05
CA VAL A 66 -5.87 -5.57 32.80
C VAL A 66 -4.56 -5.49 33.59
N GLY A 67 -4.57 -5.88 34.87
CA GLY A 67 -3.40 -5.93 35.73
C GLY A 67 -2.31 -6.89 35.21
N GLN A 68 -2.70 -8.05 34.67
CA GLN A 68 -1.77 -8.97 34.03
C GLN A 68 -1.07 -8.31 32.84
N LEU A 69 -1.82 -7.65 31.96
CA LEU A 69 -1.26 -6.97 30.81
C LEU A 69 -0.29 -5.86 31.23
N ASP A 70 -0.65 -5.06 32.24
CA ASP A 70 0.24 -4.03 32.77
C ASP A 70 1.52 -4.61 33.36
N PHE A 71 1.41 -5.69 34.14
CA PHE A 71 2.58 -6.40 34.66
C PHE A 71 3.51 -6.86 33.52
N LEU A 72 2.95 -7.52 32.49
CA LEU A 72 3.71 -8.03 31.36
C LEU A 72 4.37 -6.90 30.54
N LEU A 73 3.64 -5.80 30.29
CA LEU A 73 4.14 -4.63 29.57
C LEU A 73 5.26 -3.94 30.35
N THR A 74 5.06 -3.65 31.63
CA THR A 74 6.05 -2.99 32.48
C THR A 74 7.31 -3.83 32.66
N LYS A 75 7.17 -5.15 32.85
CA LYS A 75 8.31 -6.08 32.99
C LYS A 75 8.91 -6.52 31.65
N ARG A 76 8.34 -6.07 30.52
CA ARG A 76 8.75 -6.44 29.16
C ARG A 76 8.79 -7.96 28.91
N ILE A 77 7.81 -8.68 29.44
CA ILE A 77 7.72 -10.13 29.34
C ILE A 77 6.93 -10.50 28.07
N PHE A 78 7.65 -10.59 26.95
CA PHE A 78 7.07 -10.78 25.61
C PHE A 78 7.33 -12.19 25.05
N ASN A 79 6.96 -13.23 25.81
CA ASN A 79 7.17 -14.64 25.43
C ASN A 79 5.88 -15.33 24.98
N LYS A 80 6.01 -16.50 24.32
CA LYS A 80 4.88 -17.24 23.73
C LYS A 80 3.88 -17.72 24.79
N LYS A 81 4.35 -18.04 26.00
CA LYS A 81 3.49 -18.51 27.09
C LYS A 81 2.54 -17.39 27.54
N SER A 82 3.07 -16.20 27.79
CA SER A 82 2.27 -15.02 28.15
C SER A 82 1.31 -14.64 27.02
N PHE A 83 1.76 -14.69 25.76
CA PHE A 83 0.90 -14.43 24.61
C PHE A 83 -0.29 -15.39 24.55
N LYS A 84 -0.06 -16.70 24.65
CA LYS A 84 -1.14 -17.70 24.66
C LYS A 84 -2.12 -17.52 25.82
N LEU A 85 -1.63 -17.16 27.00
CA LEU A 85 -2.49 -16.90 28.17
C LEU A 85 -3.46 -15.74 27.89
N ILE A 86 -2.94 -14.61 27.40
CA ILE A 86 -3.74 -13.43 27.07
C ILE A 86 -4.73 -13.73 25.95
N GLU A 87 -4.29 -14.41 24.90
CA GLU A 87 -5.15 -14.75 23.77
C GLU A 87 -6.26 -15.73 24.15
N ALA A 88 -6.00 -16.66 25.08
CA ALA A 88 -7.03 -17.55 25.61
C ALA A 88 -8.06 -16.77 26.45
N ALA A 89 -7.61 -15.82 27.27
CA ALA A 89 -8.50 -14.96 28.06
C ALA A 89 -9.34 -14.02 27.17
N ALA A 90 -8.80 -13.57 26.04
CA ALA A 90 -9.49 -12.68 25.11
C ALA A 90 -10.73 -13.31 24.44
N LEU A 91 -10.87 -14.64 24.50
CA LEU A 91 -12.05 -15.36 24.02
C LEU A 91 -13.24 -15.27 24.99
N TRP A 92 -13.04 -14.72 26.18
CA TRP A 92 -14.09 -14.63 27.20
C TRP A 92 -14.99 -13.43 26.91
N PRO A 93 -16.34 -13.60 26.87
CA PRO A 93 -17.26 -12.51 26.53
C PRO A 93 -17.06 -11.25 27.38
N GLU A 94 -16.77 -11.42 28.67
CA GLU A 94 -16.57 -10.34 29.63
C GLU A 94 -15.35 -9.47 29.35
N LEU A 95 -14.33 -10.04 28.70
CA LEU A 95 -13.09 -9.37 28.30
C LEU A 95 -13.14 -8.92 26.83
N LEU A 96 -13.96 -9.57 26.00
CA LEU A 96 -14.18 -9.16 24.61
C LEU A 96 -14.83 -7.77 24.54
N GLU A 97 -15.78 -7.50 25.43
CA GLU A 97 -16.49 -6.22 25.54
C GLU A 97 -15.72 -5.15 26.34
N ASP A 98 -14.64 -5.52 27.03
CA ASP A 98 -13.88 -4.58 27.88
C ASP A 98 -12.87 -3.78 27.06
N GLU A 99 -13.17 -2.49 26.84
CA GLU A 99 -12.33 -1.62 26.01
C GLU A 99 -10.90 -1.46 26.55
N PHE A 100 -10.72 -1.36 27.87
CA PHE A 100 -9.40 -1.19 28.49
C PHE A 100 -8.53 -2.43 28.28
N PHE A 101 -9.09 -3.61 28.47
CA PHE A 101 -8.43 -4.88 28.18
C PHE A 101 -8.07 -4.97 26.70
N GLN A 102 -9.00 -4.69 25.77
CA GLN A 102 -8.73 -4.78 24.34
C GLN A 102 -7.60 -3.83 23.89
N VAL A 103 -7.59 -2.59 24.39
CA VAL A 103 -6.51 -1.62 24.09
C VAL A 103 -5.15 -2.12 24.61
N LYS A 104 -5.09 -2.60 25.86
CA LYS A 104 -3.82 -3.11 26.43
C LYS A 104 -3.39 -4.42 25.79
N ARG A 105 -4.34 -5.31 25.43
CA ARG A 105 -4.09 -6.55 24.69
C ARG A 105 -3.46 -6.23 23.33
N ASN A 106 -4.01 -5.28 22.58
CA ASN A 106 -3.46 -4.86 21.30
C ASN A 106 -2.02 -4.34 21.44
N ARG A 107 -1.77 -3.52 22.46
CA ARG A 107 -0.42 -3.00 22.75
C ARG A 107 0.55 -4.11 23.12
N PHE A 108 0.14 -5.05 23.97
CA PHE A 108 0.96 -6.19 24.36
C PHE A 108 1.25 -7.11 23.17
N ALA A 109 0.25 -7.40 22.33
CA ALA A 109 0.40 -8.20 21.12
C ALA A 109 1.39 -7.57 20.14
N GLN A 110 1.34 -6.25 19.95
CA GLN A 110 2.32 -5.54 19.14
C GLN A 110 3.75 -5.81 19.63
N PHE A 111 4.05 -5.55 20.92
CA PHE A 111 5.39 -5.78 21.46
C PHE A 111 5.80 -7.26 21.44
N TYR A 112 4.86 -8.18 21.66
CA TYR A 112 5.11 -9.60 21.49
C TYR A 112 5.53 -9.95 20.07
N LEU A 113 4.81 -9.45 19.07
CA LEU A 113 5.07 -9.75 17.66
C LEU A 113 6.38 -9.11 17.19
N GLU A 114 6.65 -7.86 17.56
CA GLU A 114 7.95 -7.20 17.33
C GLU A 114 9.09 -8.04 17.91
N ASN A 115 9.00 -8.43 19.18
CA ASN A 115 10.01 -9.26 19.83
C ASN A 115 10.13 -10.67 19.22
N CYS A 116 9.02 -11.24 18.74
CA CYS A 116 9.00 -12.52 18.04
C CYS A 116 9.80 -12.41 16.74
N PHE A 117 9.46 -11.44 15.89
CA PHE A 117 10.12 -11.22 14.62
C PHE A 117 11.55 -10.71 14.75
N GLU A 118 11.93 -10.06 15.84
CA GLU A 118 13.32 -9.67 16.08
C GLU A 118 14.17 -10.87 16.52
N LYS A 119 13.73 -11.60 17.56
CA LYS A 119 14.62 -12.54 18.28
C LYS A 119 14.52 -14.00 17.87
N ARG A 120 13.41 -14.44 17.28
CA ARG A 120 13.23 -15.87 16.94
C ARG A 120 13.73 -16.17 15.55
N GLU A 121 14.34 -17.34 15.37
CA GLU A 121 14.77 -17.82 14.05
C GLU A 121 13.57 -18.15 13.16
N ASP A 122 12.56 -18.82 13.71
CA ASP A 122 11.32 -19.18 13.00
C ASP A 122 10.37 -17.97 12.86
N LYS A 123 10.58 -17.19 11.80
CA LYS A 123 9.70 -16.06 11.42
C LYS A 123 8.33 -16.53 10.94
N ALA A 124 8.19 -17.78 10.47
CA ALA A 124 6.92 -18.31 9.98
C ALA A 124 5.93 -18.52 11.15
N SER A 125 6.40 -19.04 12.30
CA SER A 125 5.56 -19.09 13.50
C SER A 125 5.13 -17.70 13.97
N CYS A 126 5.98 -16.67 13.88
CA CYS A 126 5.61 -15.30 14.27
C CYS A 126 4.53 -14.72 13.33
N LYS A 127 4.64 -14.99 12.03
CA LYS A 127 3.63 -14.62 11.03
C LYS A 127 2.29 -15.30 11.30
N ASN A 128 2.29 -16.58 11.65
CA ASN A 128 1.07 -17.30 12.02
C ASN A 128 0.42 -16.73 13.29
N ASP A 129 1.22 -16.45 14.33
CA ASP A 129 0.73 -15.81 15.56
C ASP A 129 0.07 -14.44 15.23
N LEU A 130 0.70 -13.64 14.36
CA LEU A 130 0.17 -12.35 13.92
C LEU A 130 -1.17 -12.48 13.18
N LEU A 131 -1.25 -13.38 12.19
CA LEU A 131 -2.45 -13.55 11.38
C LEU A 131 -3.61 -14.10 12.22
N ASN A 132 -3.34 -15.03 13.14
CA ASN A 132 -4.34 -15.54 14.07
C ASN A 132 -4.84 -14.43 14.98
N PHE A 133 -3.94 -13.64 15.56
CA PHE A 133 -4.29 -12.48 16.38
C PHE A 133 -5.14 -11.46 15.60
N TRP A 134 -4.73 -11.14 14.37
CA TRP A 134 -5.46 -10.22 13.50
C TRP A 134 -6.89 -10.70 13.20
N ASN A 135 -7.06 -11.98 12.91
CA ASN A 135 -8.37 -12.56 12.60
C ASN A 135 -9.29 -12.66 13.82
N ALA A 136 -8.73 -12.80 15.02
CA ALA A 136 -9.47 -12.88 16.28
C ALA A 136 -9.75 -11.50 16.93
N SER A 137 -9.11 -10.43 16.46
CA SER A 137 -9.20 -9.10 17.08
C SER A 137 -10.23 -8.20 16.42
N ASN A 138 -10.64 -7.15 17.12
CA ASN A 138 -11.35 -6.05 16.49
C ASN A 138 -10.40 -5.30 15.54
N GLN A 139 -10.59 -5.50 14.24
CA GLN A 139 -9.74 -5.04 13.13
C GLN A 139 -9.85 -3.54 12.85
N ASN A 140 -9.62 -2.72 13.89
CA ASN A 140 -9.65 -1.27 13.78
C ASN A 140 -8.41 -0.71 13.05
N PRO A 141 -8.46 0.55 12.56
CA PRO A 141 -7.39 1.15 11.77
C PRO A 141 -6.04 1.23 12.49
N ASP A 142 -6.03 1.54 13.79
CA ASP A 142 -4.80 1.71 14.58
C ASP A 142 -4.06 0.38 14.73
N LEU A 143 -4.80 -0.68 15.04
CA LEU A 143 -4.27 -2.04 15.10
C LEU A 143 -3.74 -2.48 13.73
N ALA A 144 -4.53 -2.25 12.67
CA ALA A 144 -4.13 -2.61 11.31
C ALA A 144 -2.79 -1.95 10.93
N MET A 145 -2.63 -0.67 11.23
CA MET A 145 -1.40 0.07 10.95
C MET A 145 -0.22 -0.39 11.80
N SER A 146 -0.46 -0.68 13.08
CA SER A 146 0.56 -1.26 13.96
C SER A 146 1.08 -2.59 13.41
N LEU A 147 0.19 -3.53 13.09
CA LEU A 147 0.58 -4.84 12.56
C LEU A 147 1.23 -4.76 11.16
N ALA A 148 0.74 -3.88 10.29
CA ALA A 148 1.36 -3.63 8.99
C ALA A 148 2.80 -3.11 9.14
N ASN A 149 3.06 -2.22 10.11
CA ASN A 149 4.41 -1.73 10.39
C ASN A 149 5.33 -2.85 10.89
N VAL A 150 4.84 -3.72 11.79
CA VAL A 150 5.60 -4.89 12.26
C VAL A 150 5.98 -5.77 11.07
N LEU A 151 5.01 -6.19 10.24
CA LEU A 151 5.29 -7.04 9.09
C LEU A 151 6.24 -6.38 8.08
N SER A 152 6.07 -5.09 7.80
CA SER A 152 6.91 -4.37 6.84
C SER A 152 8.38 -4.24 7.26
N THR A 153 8.65 -4.32 8.57
CA THR A 153 10.02 -4.27 9.12
C THR A 153 10.74 -5.61 8.93
N PHE A 154 10.01 -6.72 8.96
CA PHE A 154 10.60 -8.06 9.09
C PHE A 154 10.31 -8.99 7.91
N THR A 155 9.55 -8.54 6.92
CA THR A 155 9.23 -9.32 5.73
C THR A 155 9.37 -8.47 4.48
N GLU A 156 9.89 -9.07 3.41
CA GLU A 156 9.92 -8.45 2.07
C GLU A 156 8.61 -8.65 1.29
N GLU A 157 7.68 -9.46 1.85
CA GLU A 157 6.36 -9.66 1.29
C GLU A 157 5.63 -8.32 1.15
N LYS A 158 4.88 -8.15 0.07
CA LYS A 158 4.24 -6.86 -0.28
C LYS A 158 2.73 -6.88 -0.10
N GLU A 159 2.15 -7.98 0.36
CA GLU A 159 0.71 -8.20 0.40
C GLU A 159 0.11 -7.90 1.77
N PHE A 160 0.21 -6.64 2.18
CA PHE A 160 -0.39 -6.16 3.44
C PHE A 160 -1.75 -5.48 3.23
N TRP A 161 -2.35 -5.64 2.05
CA TRP A 161 -3.59 -4.94 1.71
C TRP A 161 -4.71 -5.21 2.70
N SER A 162 -4.77 -6.42 3.26
CA SER A 162 -5.78 -6.81 4.25
C SER A 162 -5.77 -5.94 5.52
N PHE A 163 -4.63 -5.33 5.85
CA PHE A 163 -4.50 -4.35 6.93
C PHE A 163 -4.86 -2.95 6.42
N TYR A 164 -4.24 -2.51 5.33
CA TYR A 164 -4.46 -1.16 4.79
C TYR A 164 -5.90 -0.89 4.33
N GLN A 165 -6.66 -1.90 3.91
CA GLN A 165 -8.08 -1.76 3.58
C GLN A 165 -8.91 -1.25 4.77
N LYS A 166 -8.53 -1.58 6.01
CA LYS A 166 -9.24 -1.12 7.21
C LYS A 166 -9.03 0.35 7.49
N VAL A 167 -7.93 0.89 6.97
CA VAL A 167 -7.64 2.32 7.01
C VAL A 167 -8.32 3.03 5.84
N ALA A 168 -8.21 2.46 4.64
CA ALA A 168 -8.52 3.13 3.39
C ALA A 168 -9.98 3.55 3.20
N LYS A 169 -10.91 3.05 4.03
CA LYS A 169 -12.34 3.41 4.04
C LYS A 169 -12.87 3.82 5.42
N SER A 170 -11.96 4.12 6.35
CA SER A 170 -12.34 4.40 7.74
C SER A 170 -12.44 5.89 8.04
N ASN A 171 -13.06 6.22 9.17
CA ASN A 171 -13.06 7.58 9.70
C ASN A 171 -11.64 8.08 10.07
N SER A 172 -10.63 7.21 10.05
CA SER A 172 -9.23 7.55 10.34
C SER A 172 -8.40 7.79 9.08
N GLU A 173 -8.99 7.81 7.88
CA GLU A 173 -8.28 8.00 6.61
C GLU A 173 -7.36 9.22 6.61
N GLU A 174 -7.79 10.34 7.19
CA GLU A 174 -7.04 11.60 7.23
C GLU A 174 -5.66 11.47 7.89
N PHE A 175 -5.56 10.65 8.94
CA PHE A 175 -4.31 10.46 9.68
C PHE A 175 -3.34 9.50 8.99
N TYR A 176 -3.85 8.59 8.16
CA TYR A 176 -3.07 7.46 7.67
C TYR A 176 -2.82 7.49 6.16
N CYS A 177 -3.81 7.88 5.35
CA CYS A 177 -3.69 7.90 3.90
C CYS A 177 -2.57 8.80 3.35
N PRO A 178 -2.18 9.92 4.00
CA PRO A 178 -1.03 10.70 3.57
C PRO A 178 0.33 10.01 3.76
N LYS A 179 0.41 8.94 4.56
CA LYS A 179 1.68 8.28 4.88
C LYS A 179 2.26 7.54 3.66
N PRO A 180 3.57 7.68 3.34
CA PRO A 180 4.16 7.11 2.12
C PRO A 180 3.94 5.61 1.93
N GLN A 181 4.05 4.83 3.01
CA GLN A 181 3.84 3.38 2.98
C GLN A 181 2.39 3.00 2.63
N VAL A 182 1.42 3.79 3.10
CA VAL A 182 0.00 3.58 2.79
C VAL A 182 -0.26 3.91 1.33
N LYS A 183 0.23 5.05 0.83
CA LYS A 183 0.13 5.42 -0.59
C LYS A 183 0.74 4.36 -1.50
N LYS A 184 1.95 3.89 -1.17
CA LYS A 184 2.65 2.83 -1.92
C LYS A 184 1.82 1.53 -1.94
N SER A 185 1.23 1.15 -0.82
CA SER A 185 0.37 -0.03 -0.72
C SER A 185 -0.89 0.10 -1.58
N ILE A 186 -1.58 1.25 -1.51
CA ILE A 186 -2.74 1.55 -2.34
C ILE A 186 -2.37 1.47 -3.83
N LEU A 187 -1.32 2.16 -4.26
CA LEU A 187 -0.88 2.14 -5.66
C LEU A 187 -0.51 0.73 -6.12
N THR A 188 0.12 -0.08 -5.26
CA THR A 188 0.46 -1.48 -5.55
C THR A 188 -0.80 -2.32 -5.71
N HIS A 189 -1.78 -2.15 -4.81
CA HIS A 189 -3.04 -2.87 -4.86
C HIS A 189 -3.86 -2.52 -6.12
N LEU A 190 -3.98 -1.23 -6.43
CA LEU A 190 -4.64 -0.77 -7.65
C LEU A 190 -3.95 -1.35 -8.90
N ARG A 191 -2.62 -1.29 -8.97
CA ARG A 191 -1.87 -1.84 -10.11
C ARG A 191 -2.08 -3.34 -10.25
N LYS A 192 -1.96 -4.11 -9.18
CA LYS A 192 -2.12 -5.57 -9.21
C LYS A 192 -3.49 -5.98 -9.78
N ASN A 193 -4.55 -5.26 -9.41
CA ASN A 193 -5.92 -5.64 -9.76
C ASN A 193 -6.46 -4.97 -11.03
N LEU A 194 -5.88 -3.85 -11.47
CA LEU A 194 -6.41 -3.04 -12.58
C LEU A 194 -5.49 -2.98 -13.81
N SER A 195 -4.29 -3.58 -13.77
CA SER A 195 -3.35 -3.50 -14.91
C SER A 195 -3.96 -4.02 -16.21
N SER A 196 -4.68 -5.15 -16.16
CA SER A 196 -5.30 -5.81 -17.33
C SER A 196 -6.76 -5.44 -17.58
N VAL A 197 -7.38 -4.60 -16.75
CA VAL A 197 -8.79 -4.24 -16.90
C VAL A 197 -8.91 -2.98 -17.75
N GLU A 198 -9.64 -3.05 -18.86
CA GLU A 198 -9.83 -1.90 -19.76
C GLU A 198 -11.15 -1.14 -19.52
N GLU A 199 -12.16 -1.79 -18.94
CA GLU A 199 -13.48 -1.17 -18.78
C GLU A 199 -13.46 -0.04 -17.73
N LYS A 200 -13.61 1.21 -18.19
CA LYS A 200 -13.61 2.43 -17.35
C LYS A 200 -14.55 2.33 -16.15
N LYS A 201 -15.75 1.75 -16.35
CA LYS A 201 -16.78 1.59 -15.29
C LYS A 201 -16.31 0.66 -14.19
N TYR A 202 -15.68 -0.46 -14.53
CA TYR A 202 -15.12 -1.38 -13.56
C TYR A 202 -13.97 -0.74 -12.77
N VAL A 203 -13.04 -0.06 -13.47
CA VAL A 203 -11.92 0.65 -12.83
C VAL A 203 -12.43 1.65 -11.80
N LYS A 204 -13.41 2.48 -12.18
CA LYS A 204 -14.03 3.45 -11.27
C LYS A 204 -14.66 2.76 -10.05
N LYS A 205 -15.48 1.73 -10.29
CA LYS A 205 -16.15 0.97 -9.22
C LYS A 205 -15.14 0.36 -8.26
N PHE A 206 -14.08 -0.27 -8.77
CA PHE A 206 -13.05 -0.87 -7.93
C PHE A 206 -12.38 0.17 -7.02
N ILE A 207 -12.11 1.37 -7.53
CA ILE A 207 -11.54 2.47 -6.74
C ILE A 207 -12.52 2.88 -5.63
N ASP A 208 -13.79 3.11 -5.96
CA ASP A 208 -14.83 3.53 -5.01
C ASP A 208 -15.14 2.45 -3.95
N ASP A 209 -15.03 1.18 -4.34
CA ASP A 209 -15.24 0.03 -3.44
C ASP A 209 -14.07 -0.16 -2.46
N ASN A 210 -12.87 0.32 -2.78
CA ASN A 210 -11.66 0.09 -1.98
C ASN A 210 -11.09 1.32 -1.28
N LEU A 211 -11.39 2.54 -1.75
CA LEU A 211 -10.81 3.78 -1.24
C LEU A 211 -11.91 4.79 -0.90
N GLY A 212 -11.81 5.41 0.28
CA GLY A 212 -12.53 6.62 0.60
C GLY A 212 -11.92 7.86 -0.04
N ALA A 213 -12.63 8.98 0.09
CA ALA A 213 -12.28 10.22 -0.59
C ALA A 213 -10.90 10.76 -0.20
N THR A 214 -10.55 10.65 1.08
CA THR A 214 -9.27 11.16 1.60
C THR A 214 -8.11 10.31 1.11
N CYS A 215 -8.28 8.99 1.09
CA CYS A 215 -7.29 8.08 0.51
C CYS A 215 -7.11 8.26 -1.00
N TRP A 216 -8.19 8.49 -1.74
CA TRP A 216 -8.10 8.83 -3.16
C TRP A 216 -7.32 10.13 -3.39
N ASN A 217 -7.65 11.19 -2.63
CA ASN A 217 -7.00 12.49 -2.76
C ASN A 217 -5.52 12.43 -2.38
N SER A 218 -5.12 11.56 -1.44
CA SER A 218 -3.73 11.45 -1.01
C SER A 218 -2.80 10.88 -2.09
N ILE A 219 -3.30 9.96 -2.94
CA ILE A 219 -2.54 9.33 -4.03
C ILE A 219 -2.65 10.09 -5.37
N LEU A 220 -3.56 11.04 -5.47
CA LEU A 220 -3.82 11.77 -6.71
C LEU A 220 -2.57 12.47 -7.28
N PRO A 221 -1.73 13.16 -6.47
CA PRO A 221 -0.49 13.76 -6.98
C PRO A 221 0.49 12.71 -7.51
N ASP A 222 0.59 11.56 -6.84
CA ASP A 222 1.49 10.47 -7.26
C ASP A 222 1.04 9.91 -8.60
N LEU A 223 -0.26 9.64 -8.76
CA LEU A 223 -0.83 9.24 -10.05
C LEU A 223 -0.54 10.28 -11.14
N LYS A 224 -0.80 11.56 -10.89
CA LYS A 224 -0.53 12.63 -11.88
C LYS A 224 0.94 12.69 -12.29
N SER A 225 1.87 12.48 -11.36
CA SER A 225 3.30 12.42 -11.67
C SER A 225 3.64 11.24 -12.61
N LEU A 226 2.94 10.11 -12.46
CA LEU A 226 3.16 8.92 -13.27
C LEU A 226 2.70 9.07 -14.73
N LEU A 227 1.88 10.08 -15.06
CA LEU A 227 1.47 10.37 -16.45
C LEU A 227 2.66 10.62 -17.38
N PHE A 228 3.76 11.17 -16.84
CA PHE A 228 4.97 11.50 -17.59
C PHE A 228 6.14 10.57 -17.25
N SER A 229 5.87 9.41 -16.64
CA SER A 229 6.89 8.41 -16.33
C SER A 229 7.55 7.89 -17.61
N LYS A 230 8.85 7.57 -17.60
CA LYS A 230 9.50 6.88 -18.73
C LYS A 230 8.91 5.50 -19.01
N SER A 231 8.30 4.87 -18.00
CA SER A 231 7.67 3.56 -18.14
C SER A 231 6.28 3.66 -18.77
N PHE A 232 6.12 3.11 -19.97
CA PHE A 232 4.82 3.04 -20.66
C PHE A 232 3.72 2.42 -19.79
N THR A 233 4.03 1.35 -19.07
CA THR A 233 3.05 0.65 -18.22
C THR A 233 2.58 1.51 -17.07
N LEU A 234 3.47 2.30 -16.44
CA LEU A 234 3.10 3.25 -15.39
C LEU A 234 2.22 4.39 -15.92
N ARG A 235 2.58 4.95 -17.08
CA ARG A 235 1.80 6.02 -17.72
C ARG A 235 0.40 5.56 -18.08
N SER A 236 0.31 4.41 -18.76
CA SER A 236 -0.96 3.83 -19.20
C SER A 236 -1.86 3.50 -18.01
N PHE A 237 -1.30 2.87 -16.96
CA PHE A 237 -2.02 2.62 -15.71
C PHE A 237 -2.55 3.92 -15.08
N SER A 238 -1.69 4.92 -14.93
CA SER A 238 -2.07 6.18 -14.29
C SER A 238 -3.18 6.89 -15.09
N TYR A 239 -3.02 7.01 -16.40
CA TYR A 239 -4.01 7.63 -17.27
C TYR A 239 -5.38 6.93 -17.17
N LYS A 240 -5.38 5.59 -17.17
CA LYS A 240 -6.60 4.79 -17.02
C LYS A 240 -7.30 5.07 -15.69
N VAL A 241 -6.56 5.03 -14.58
CA VAL A 241 -7.10 5.29 -13.24
C VAL A 241 -7.65 6.71 -13.13
N LEU A 242 -6.87 7.72 -13.54
CA LEU A 242 -7.27 9.13 -13.46
C LEU A 242 -8.47 9.44 -14.36
N SER A 243 -8.49 8.90 -15.58
CA SER A 243 -9.59 9.09 -16.52
C SER A 243 -10.88 8.42 -16.05
N SER A 244 -10.79 7.27 -15.37
CA SER A 244 -11.96 6.58 -14.81
C SER A 244 -12.72 7.41 -13.77
N LYS A 245 -11.97 8.22 -13.02
CA LYS A 245 -12.47 9.12 -11.97
C LYS A 245 -12.64 10.56 -12.44
N GLU A 246 -12.39 10.84 -13.72
CA GLU A 246 -12.46 12.18 -14.31
C GLU A 246 -11.61 13.19 -13.53
N ALA A 247 -10.46 12.73 -13.03
CA ALA A 247 -9.60 13.47 -12.11
C ALA A 247 -8.47 14.25 -12.81
N LEU A 248 -8.59 14.41 -14.13
CA LEU A 248 -7.69 15.21 -14.96
C LEU A 248 -8.35 16.53 -15.31
N THR A 249 -7.65 17.62 -15.06
CA THR A 249 -7.98 18.91 -15.67
C THR A 249 -7.73 18.85 -17.18
N GLN A 250 -8.31 19.79 -17.94
CA GLN A 250 -8.10 19.85 -19.39
C GLN A 250 -6.61 19.98 -19.75
N ILE A 251 -5.86 20.80 -19.01
CA ILE A 251 -4.43 21.00 -19.28
C ILE A 251 -3.61 19.74 -19.00
N GLU A 252 -3.94 18.99 -17.95
CA GLU A 252 -3.26 17.72 -17.64
C GLU A 252 -3.55 16.66 -18.70
N LEU A 253 -4.81 16.55 -19.14
CA LEU A 253 -5.21 15.64 -20.20
C LEU A 253 -4.51 15.98 -21.52
N ASP A 254 -4.54 17.24 -21.93
CA ASP A 254 -3.92 17.69 -23.18
C ASP A 254 -2.41 17.48 -23.18
N SER A 255 -1.76 17.83 -22.06
CA SER A 255 -0.31 17.66 -21.92
C SER A 255 0.10 16.21 -21.92
N PHE A 256 -0.66 15.34 -21.25
CA PHE A 256 -0.43 13.91 -21.28
C PHE A 256 -0.61 13.34 -22.69
N LEU A 257 -1.70 13.69 -23.39
CA LEU A 257 -1.98 13.17 -24.73
C LEU A 257 -0.94 13.64 -25.76
N ALA A 258 -0.47 14.89 -25.66
CA ALA A 258 0.64 15.40 -26.48
C ALA A 258 1.96 14.70 -26.15
N TYR A 259 2.26 14.48 -24.86
CA TYR A 259 3.41 13.69 -24.45
C TYR A 259 3.34 12.24 -24.97
N TYR A 260 2.17 11.60 -24.90
CA TYR A 260 1.96 10.21 -25.31
C TYR A 260 2.30 9.99 -26.79
N ILE A 261 1.86 10.89 -27.67
CA ILE A 261 2.12 10.79 -29.12
C ILE A 261 3.58 11.09 -29.48
N LEU A 262 4.28 11.89 -28.68
CA LEU A 262 5.71 12.18 -28.85
C LEU A 262 6.62 11.05 -28.32
N THR A 263 6.11 10.19 -27.43
CA THR A 263 6.88 9.17 -26.70
C THR A 263 6.68 7.75 -27.25
N ASN A 264 6.67 7.62 -28.58
CA ASN A 264 6.44 6.37 -29.33
C ASN A 264 5.12 5.66 -28.97
N PRO A 265 3.97 6.18 -29.43
CA PRO A 265 2.66 5.70 -29.02
C PRO A 265 2.35 4.29 -29.56
N ILE A 266 1.45 3.58 -28.88
CA ILE A 266 0.91 2.29 -29.34
C ILE A 266 -0.46 2.53 -29.98
N LYS A 267 -0.77 1.84 -31.09
CA LYS A 267 -2.08 1.93 -31.73
C LYS A 267 -3.19 1.51 -30.75
N GLY A 268 -4.28 2.27 -30.73
CA GLY A 268 -5.42 2.04 -29.84
C GLY A 268 -6.16 3.34 -29.54
N ASP A 269 -7.14 3.29 -28.64
CA ASP A 269 -8.01 4.43 -28.34
C ASP A 269 -7.24 5.65 -27.85
N THR A 270 -6.25 5.45 -26.95
CA THR A 270 -5.40 6.55 -26.47
C THR A 270 -4.61 7.21 -27.61
N PHE A 271 -4.16 6.45 -28.61
CA PHE A 271 -3.50 7.03 -29.78
C PHE A 271 -4.47 7.87 -30.61
N ASN A 272 -5.69 7.39 -30.85
CA ASN A 272 -6.72 8.15 -31.58
C ASN A 272 -7.10 9.43 -30.83
N LEU A 273 -7.25 9.35 -29.50
CA LEU A 273 -7.50 10.50 -28.64
C LEU A 273 -6.34 11.50 -28.68
N SER A 274 -5.09 11.01 -28.63
CA SER A 274 -3.91 11.86 -28.75
C SER A 274 -3.81 12.55 -30.10
N TRP A 275 -4.11 11.84 -31.19
CA TRP A 275 -4.12 12.40 -32.54
C TRP A 275 -5.14 13.55 -32.64
N ALA A 276 -6.40 13.25 -32.29
CA ALA A 276 -7.50 14.22 -32.32
C ALA A 276 -7.24 15.42 -31.40
N LEU A 277 -6.56 15.20 -30.27
CA LEU A 277 -6.12 16.29 -29.38
C LEU A 277 -5.16 17.24 -30.11
N VAL A 278 -4.12 16.73 -30.77
CA VAL A 278 -3.14 17.59 -31.46
C VAL A 278 -3.82 18.43 -32.54
N GLU A 279 -4.73 17.85 -33.33
CA GLU A 279 -5.56 18.60 -34.30
C GLU A 279 -6.40 19.67 -33.59
N LYS A 280 -7.11 19.31 -32.52
CA LYS A 280 -7.98 20.22 -31.77
C LYS A 280 -7.24 21.39 -31.12
N VAL A 281 -6.00 21.21 -30.68
CA VAL A 281 -5.19 22.34 -30.17
C VAL A 281 -4.61 23.17 -31.31
N GLY A 282 -4.51 22.63 -32.52
CA GLY A 282 -4.18 23.38 -33.74
C GLY A 282 -5.03 24.62 -33.96
N ASP A 283 -6.32 24.52 -33.62
CA ASP A 283 -7.26 25.62 -33.77
C ASP A 283 -7.24 26.62 -32.59
N ASN A 284 -6.46 26.36 -31.52
CA ASN A 284 -6.46 27.19 -30.31
C ASN A 284 -5.06 27.48 -29.78
N TYR A 285 -4.52 28.65 -30.15
CA TYR A 285 -3.18 29.11 -29.76
C TYR A 285 -2.97 29.14 -28.24
N ALA A 286 -3.90 29.71 -27.47
CA ALA A 286 -3.77 29.80 -26.01
C ALA A 286 -3.66 28.41 -25.37
N ARG A 287 -4.46 27.46 -25.85
CA ARG A 287 -4.43 26.06 -25.40
C ARG A 287 -3.10 25.39 -25.74
N ARG A 288 -2.55 25.59 -26.94
CA ARG A 288 -1.20 25.11 -27.31
C ARG A 288 -0.12 25.66 -26.41
N MET A 289 -0.15 26.97 -26.15
CA MET A 289 0.87 27.60 -25.31
C MET A 289 0.82 27.08 -23.87
N ASN A 290 -0.37 26.76 -23.35
CA ASN A 290 -0.49 26.07 -22.06
C ASN A 290 0.13 24.67 -22.10
N VAL A 291 -0.19 23.86 -23.13
CA VAL A 291 0.40 22.52 -23.28
C VAL A 291 1.92 22.60 -23.42
N LEU A 292 2.42 23.55 -24.22
CA LEU A 292 3.85 23.77 -24.41
C LEU A 292 4.53 24.10 -23.08
N LYS A 293 3.91 24.95 -22.25
CA LYS A 293 4.43 25.30 -20.93
C LYS A 293 4.61 24.08 -20.04
N GLU A 294 3.71 23.10 -20.09
CA GLU A 294 3.83 21.86 -19.32
C GLU A 294 4.89 20.92 -19.92
N LEU A 295 4.89 20.72 -21.25
CA LEU A 295 5.90 19.88 -21.92
C LEU A 295 7.33 20.38 -21.69
N LYS A 296 7.53 21.70 -21.62
CA LYS A 296 8.84 22.33 -21.35
C LYS A 296 9.43 22.00 -19.97
N LYS A 297 8.62 21.55 -19.02
CA LYS A 297 9.08 21.14 -17.67
C LYS A 297 9.63 19.72 -17.65
N ILE A 298 9.42 18.96 -18.72
CA ILE A 298 9.82 17.55 -18.82
C ILE A 298 11.26 17.50 -19.34
N ASP A 299 12.12 16.79 -18.61
CA ASP A 299 13.53 16.64 -18.94
C ASP A 299 13.94 15.14 -18.92
N PRO A 300 14.35 14.55 -20.06
CA PRO A 300 14.48 15.20 -21.38
C PRO A 300 13.12 15.52 -22.02
N LEU A 301 13.13 16.44 -22.99
CA LEU A 301 11.95 16.78 -23.78
C LEU A 301 11.45 15.55 -24.56
N PRO A 302 10.13 15.30 -24.62
CA PRO A 302 9.58 14.13 -25.30
C PRO A 302 9.85 14.18 -26.81
N GLY A 303 10.42 13.12 -27.37
CA GLY A 303 10.88 13.13 -28.76
C GLY A 303 11.23 11.76 -29.31
N GLU A 304 10.89 10.70 -28.60
CA GLU A 304 11.15 9.30 -28.96
C GLU A 304 10.58 8.95 -30.33
N VAL A 305 9.50 9.63 -30.76
CA VAL A 305 8.94 9.45 -32.10
C VAL A 305 9.93 9.83 -33.21
N PHE A 306 10.85 10.76 -32.97
CA PHE A 306 11.84 11.18 -33.97
C PHE A 306 12.83 10.06 -34.31
N SER A 307 13.10 9.16 -33.38
CA SER A 307 13.97 8.00 -33.58
C SER A 307 13.21 6.72 -33.97
N SER A 308 11.91 6.80 -34.24
CA SER A 308 11.12 5.63 -34.66
C SER A 308 11.68 5.01 -35.94
N THR A 309 11.77 3.67 -35.95
CA THR A 309 12.18 2.87 -37.12
C THR A 309 11.08 2.81 -38.19
N ASP A 310 9.82 3.00 -37.80
CA ASP A 310 8.71 3.16 -38.72
C ASP A 310 8.72 4.58 -39.28
N VAL A 311 9.29 4.73 -40.48
CA VAL A 311 9.45 6.02 -41.16
C VAL A 311 8.09 6.66 -41.42
N GLN A 312 7.08 5.90 -41.85
CA GLN A 312 5.75 6.44 -42.16
C GLN A 312 5.09 7.00 -40.90
N LYS A 313 5.12 6.24 -39.81
CA LYS A 313 4.61 6.69 -38.50
C LYS A 313 5.33 7.95 -38.04
N ARG A 314 6.66 7.97 -38.12
CA ARG A 314 7.48 9.13 -37.75
C ARG A 314 7.09 10.37 -38.55
N GLU A 315 7.07 10.27 -39.88
CA GLU A 315 6.73 11.42 -40.74
C GLU A 315 5.30 11.91 -40.46
N ALA A 316 4.33 10.99 -40.31
CA ALA A 316 2.94 11.34 -40.02
C ALA A 316 2.81 12.13 -38.72
N ILE A 317 3.45 11.68 -37.63
CA ILE A 317 3.39 12.38 -36.34
C ILE A 317 4.15 13.71 -36.39
N ILE A 318 5.32 13.78 -37.03
CA ILE A 318 6.02 15.07 -37.17
C ILE A 318 5.17 16.04 -37.98
N ASN A 319 4.58 15.60 -39.10
CA ASN A 319 3.68 16.44 -39.90
C ASN A 319 2.51 16.97 -39.07
N LEU A 320 1.85 16.09 -38.31
CA LEU A 320 0.75 16.45 -37.41
C LEU A 320 1.15 17.59 -36.45
N PHE A 321 2.32 17.49 -35.81
CA PHE A 321 2.82 18.55 -34.94
C PHE A 321 3.24 19.79 -35.71
N THR A 322 3.91 19.68 -36.85
CA THR A 322 4.32 20.88 -37.60
C THR A 322 3.13 21.68 -38.15
N SER A 323 2.02 21.00 -38.47
CA SER A 323 0.81 21.65 -38.98
C SER A 323 -0.05 22.24 -37.87
N ASN A 324 -0.15 21.57 -36.72
CA ASN A 324 -1.09 21.95 -35.67
C ASN A 324 -0.40 22.52 -34.42
N PHE A 325 0.81 22.10 -34.10
CA PHE A 325 1.55 22.54 -32.91
C PHE A 325 3.03 22.84 -33.20
N PRO A 326 3.32 23.73 -34.17
CA PRO A 326 4.68 24.01 -34.64
C PRO A 326 5.60 24.53 -33.53
N GLU A 327 5.04 25.22 -32.53
CA GLU A 327 5.79 25.81 -31.43
C GLU A 327 6.57 24.76 -30.62
N TYR A 328 6.07 23.51 -30.56
CA TYR A 328 6.78 22.42 -29.91
C TYR A 328 8.02 21.98 -30.70
N ILE A 329 7.88 21.79 -32.02
CA ILE A 329 8.98 21.37 -32.89
C ILE A 329 10.07 22.44 -32.95
N ASP A 330 9.68 23.71 -33.06
CA ASP A 330 10.61 24.83 -33.02
C ASP A 330 11.33 24.92 -31.68
N TYR A 331 10.61 24.73 -30.56
CA TYR A 331 11.23 24.73 -29.24
C TYR A 331 12.22 23.57 -29.06
N TYR A 332 11.86 22.36 -29.49
CA TYR A 332 12.74 21.19 -29.42
C TYR A 332 14.01 21.41 -30.27
N ALA A 333 13.86 21.87 -31.51
CA ALA A 333 14.98 22.14 -32.41
C ALA A 333 15.90 23.25 -31.87
N LYS A 334 15.33 24.36 -31.41
CA LYS A 334 16.10 25.45 -30.78
C LYS A 334 16.83 25.00 -29.52
N THR A 335 16.18 24.19 -28.68
CA THR A 335 16.80 23.65 -27.46
C THR A 335 17.99 22.77 -27.81
N CYS A 336 17.91 21.97 -28.88
CA CYS A 336 19.06 21.21 -29.34
C CYS A 336 20.24 22.11 -29.76
N VAL A 337 20.00 23.11 -30.60
CA VAL A 337 21.06 24.05 -31.03
C VAL A 337 21.68 24.77 -29.84
N ASN A 338 20.86 25.20 -28.89
CA ASN A 338 21.32 25.84 -27.67
C ASN A 338 22.19 24.90 -26.82
N PHE A 339 21.78 23.64 -26.64
CA PHE A 339 22.58 22.63 -25.96
C PHE A 339 23.95 22.44 -26.61
N LEU A 340 23.99 22.29 -27.94
CA LEU A 340 25.24 22.15 -28.69
C LEU A 340 26.14 23.39 -28.64
N LYS A 341 25.56 24.58 -28.42
CA LYS A 341 26.29 25.84 -28.23
C LYS A 341 26.73 26.08 -26.78
N GLY A 342 26.31 25.25 -25.83
CA GLY A 342 26.49 25.51 -24.40
C GLY A 342 25.70 26.72 -23.88
N ILE A 343 24.56 27.04 -24.51
CA ILE A 343 23.70 28.16 -24.12
C ILE A 343 22.53 27.65 -23.27
N GLY A 344 22.51 28.02 -21.99
CA GLY A 344 21.47 27.64 -21.02
C GLY A 344 22.01 26.74 -19.92
N ASP A 345 21.12 26.31 -19.02
CA ASP A 345 21.43 25.37 -17.94
C ASP A 345 20.81 24.01 -18.25
N PHE A 346 21.64 22.97 -18.21
CA PHE A 346 21.28 21.59 -18.56
C PHE A 346 21.84 20.59 -17.53
N PRO A 347 21.37 20.66 -16.27
CA PRO A 347 21.97 19.94 -15.15
C PRO A 347 21.86 18.42 -15.27
N ARG A 348 20.96 17.92 -16.14
CA ARG A 348 20.75 16.48 -16.39
C ARG A 348 21.31 16.02 -17.74
N GLY A 349 22.13 16.83 -18.40
CA GLY A 349 22.73 16.53 -19.70
C GLY A 349 21.85 16.94 -20.88
N ASN A 350 21.94 16.21 -22.00
CA ASN A 350 21.24 16.57 -23.23
C ASN A 350 19.70 16.54 -23.07
N PRO A 351 19.01 17.68 -23.12
CA PRO A 351 17.55 17.75 -22.97
C PRO A 351 16.79 17.26 -24.22
N THR A 352 17.48 17.05 -25.35
CA THR A 352 16.89 16.69 -26.65
C THR A 352 17.59 15.46 -27.21
N LEU A 353 17.32 14.30 -26.60
CA LEU A 353 18.02 13.05 -26.91
C LEU A 353 17.96 12.64 -28.39
N TYR A 354 16.87 12.97 -29.08
CA TYR A 354 16.60 12.59 -30.47
C TYR A 354 16.82 13.73 -31.48
N CYS A 355 17.71 14.66 -31.14
CA CYS A 355 17.97 15.82 -31.99
C CYS A 355 18.52 15.43 -33.37
N ASN A 356 19.47 14.48 -33.42
CA ASN A 356 20.11 14.07 -34.67
C ASN A 356 19.10 13.49 -35.66
N GLU A 357 18.16 12.70 -35.15
CA GLU A 357 17.11 12.05 -35.90
C GLU A 357 16.09 13.06 -36.42
N LEU A 358 15.67 14.02 -35.59
CA LEU A 358 14.78 15.10 -36.02
C LEU A 358 15.42 15.94 -37.13
N TYR A 359 16.65 16.43 -36.94
CA TYR A 359 17.34 17.23 -37.95
C TYR A 359 17.64 16.41 -39.21
N GLY A 360 18.06 15.16 -39.06
CA GLY A 360 18.32 14.23 -40.15
C GLY A 360 17.08 14.00 -41.02
N ALA A 361 15.93 13.72 -40.40
CA ALA A 361 14.67 13.51 -41.10
C ALA A 361 14.12 14.83 -41.70
N SER A 362 14.45 15.99 -41.12
CA SER A 362 13.98 17.28 -41.61
C SER A 362 14.73 17.83 -42.84
N LYS A 363 15.82 17.20 -43.32
CA LYS A 363 16.69 17.76 -44.38
C LYS A 363 15.91 18.25 -45.61
N SER A 364 15.03 17.42 -46.16
CA SER A 364 14.20 17.73 -47.34
C SER A 364 12.80 18.24 -47.01
N LYS A 365 12.46 18.40 -45.72
CA LYS A 365 11.10 18.74 -45.25
C LYS A 365 11.10 20.11 -44.57
N ARG A 366 9.97 20.83 -44.62
CA ARG A 366 9.83 22.16 -43.97
C ARG A 366 9.40 22.06 -42.50
N TRP A 367 9.95 21.08 -41.76
CA TRP A 367 9.61 20.87 -40.35
C TRP A 367 10.36 21.77 -39.37
N ILE A 368 11.59 22.14 -39.74
CA ILE A 368 12.45 23.02 -38.94
C ILE A 368 12.80 24.23 -39.81
N SER A 369 12.82 25.42 -39.22
CA SER A 369 13.23 26.64 -39.93
C SER A 369 14.65 26.54 -40.48
N GLN A 370 14.89 27.15 -41.64
CA GLN A 370 16.21 27.14 -42.28
C GLN A 370 17.34 27.72 -41.40
N PRO A 371 17.13 28.82 -40.65
CA PRO A 371 18.16 29.33 -39.75
C PRO A 371 18.62 28.29 -38.72
N LEU A 372 17.69 27.53 -38.13
CA LEU A 372 18.03 26.49 -37.16
C LEU A 372 18.77 25.31 -37.82
N LYS A 373 18.41 24.92 -39.06
CA LYS A 373 19.13 23.88 -39.82
C LYS A 373 20.57 24.26 -40.12
N ILE A 374 20.81 25.51 -40.52
CA ILE A 374 22.15 26.04 -40.80
C ILE A 374 22.98 26.03 -39.51
N GLN A 375 22.43 26.55 -38.41
CA GLN A 375 23.12 26.59 -37.11
C GLN A 375 23.47 25.18 -36.61
N TYR A 376 22.54 24.23 -36.68
CA TYR A 376 22.81 22.85 -36.29
C TYR A 376 23.92 22.22 -37.16
N SER A 377 23.87 22.43 -38.47
CA SER A 377 24.87 21.88 -39.40
C SER A 377 26.27 22.47 -39.18
N SER A 378 26.38 23.74 -38.75
CA SER A 378 27.67 24.35 -38.41
C SER A 378 28.29 23.83 -37.12
N LEU A 379 27.48 23.31 -36.18
CA LEU A 379 27.95 22.83 -34.87
C LEU A 379 28.38 21.35 -34.89
N LYS A 380 27.99 20.61 -35.93
CA LYS A 380 28.32 19.18 -36.10
C LYS A 380 29.59 18.94 -36.92
N LYS A 381 30.17 20.01 -37.48
CA LYS A 381 31.50 20.01 -38.08
C LYS A 381 32.53 20.18 -36.98
#